data_AF-A0A4Y3W9I8-F1
#
_entry.id   AF-A0A4Y3W9I8-F1
#
_cell.length_a   1.000
_cell.length_b   1.000
_cell.length_c   1.000
_cell.angle_alpha   90.00
_cell.angle_beta   90.00
_cell.angle_gamma   90.00
#
_symmetry.space_group_name_H-M   'P 1'
#
loop_
_entity.id
_entity.type
_entity.pdbx_description
1 polymer ?
#
loop_
_entity_poly.entity_id
_entity_poly.type
_entity_poly.pdbx_seq_one_letter_code
_entity_poly.pdbx_strand_id
1 'polypeptide(L)'
;MAQAERIPTTSRRVFLSGAVAAAVLPAAAAPQLIDPIFAVIERHRSAFREFVAASLAVDEVKALRDGREITQEAEDRLDAAVEANEEAADLLTSTAPTTMAGLAAAVAWLLEYDEGCIPDTSGQFLRTLASSPLMVVG
;
A
#
# COMPACT_ATOMS: atom_id res chain seq x y z
N MET A 1 -80.15 -4.32 -29.85
CA MET A 1 -78.82 -4.81 -29.46
C MET A 1 -78.20 -3.76 -28.54
N ALA A 2 -77.72 -4.15 -27.36
CA ALA A 2 -76.99 -3.30 -26.41
C ALA A 2 -75.72 -2.73 -27.08
N GLN A 3 -75.21 -1.53 -26.78
CA GLN A 3 -74.90 -0.95 -25.47
C GLN A 3 -74.72 0.57 -25.64
N ALA A 4 -75.28 1.35 -24.70
CA ALA A 4 -75.17 2.81 -24.65
C ALA A 4 -73.91 3.24 -23.88
N GLU A 5 -73.11 4.11 -24.50
CA GLU A 5 -71.90 4.72 -23.93
C GLU A 5 -72.28 5.93 -23.06
N ARG A 6 -71.77 5.99 -21.82
CA ARG A 6 -71.98 7.12 -20.90
C ARG A 6 -70.71 7.97 -20.76
N ILE A 7 -70.83 9.28 -21.11
CA ILE A 7 -70.47 10.55 -20.40
C ILE A 7 -69.30 10.46 -19.38
N PRO A 8 -68.28 11.37 -19.25
CA PRO A 8 -68.47 12.84 -19.06
C PRO A 8 -67.35 13.87 -19.43
N THR A 9 -67.83 15.09 -19.69
CA THR A 9 -67.45 16.44 -19.19
C THR A 9 -65.99 16.94 -19.05
N THR A 10 -65.75 18.08 -19.71
CA THR A 10 -64.62 19.05 -19.65
C THR A 10 -64.10 19.42 -18.25
N SER A 11 -62.76 19.52 -18.10
CA SER A 11 -62.14 20.44 -17.13
C SER A 11 -60.75 20.91 -17.58
N ARG A 12 -60.57 22.25 -17.67
CA ARG A 12 -59.30 22.97 -17.84
C ARG A 12 -58.55 23.02 -16.51
N ARG A 13 -57.21 22.87 -16.52
CA ARG A 13 -56.28 23.71 -15.73
C ARG A 13 -54.80 23.46 -16.10
N VAL A 14 -54.17 24.58 -16.41
CA VAL A 14 -52.74 24.89 -16.62
C VAL A 14 -51.81 24.24 -15.60
N PHE A 15 -50.65 23.73 -16.05
CA PHE A 15 -49.41 23.75 -15.25
C PHE A 15 -48.18 23.95 -16.15
N LEU A 16 -47.69 25.19 -16.18
CA LEU A 16 -46.29 25.50 -16.44
C LEU A 16 -45.51 25.20 -15.15
N SER A 17 -44.42 24.44 -15.24
CA SER A 17 -43.33 24.48 -14.25
C SER A 17 -42.06 23.93 -14.91
N GLY A 18 -41.20 24.84 -15.37
CA GLY A 18 -39.86 24.51 -15.83
C GLY A 18 -38.99 24.12 -14.63
N ALA A 19 -38.47 22.90 -14.64
CA ALA A 19 -37.48 22.47 -13.66
C ALA A 19 -36.09 22.97 -14.09
N VAL A 20 -35.53 23.92 -13.34
CA VAL A 20 -34.11 24.26 -13.45
C VAL A 20 -33.34 23.17 -12.70
N ALA A 21 -32.65 22.31 -13.44
CA ALA A 21 -31.74 21.34 -12.84
C ALA A 21 -30.55 22.10 -12.22
N ALA A 22 -30.50 22.18 -10.90
CA ALA A 22 -29.31 22.63 -10.18
C ALA A 22 -28.21 21.58 -10.37
N ALA A 23 -27.18 21.92 -11.16
CA ALA A 23 -25.99 21.09 -11.29
C ALA A 23 -25.24 21.06 -9.96
N VAL A 24 -25.30 19.93 -9.25
CA VAL A 24 -24.40 19.66 -8.12
C VAL A 24 -23.02 19.39 -8.72
N LEU A 25 -22.11 20.35 -8.61
CA LEU A 25 -20.71 20.12 -8.95
C LEU A 25 -20.12 19.13 -7.93
N PRO A 26 -19.41 18.08 -8.35
CA PRO A 26 -18.66 17.26 -7.41
C PRO A 26 -17.61 18.13 -6.74
N ALA A 27 -17.62 18.16 -5.41
CA ALA A 27 -16.52 18.74 -4.64
C ALA A 27 -15.25 17.98 -5.00
N ALA A 28 -14.31 18.63 -5.69
CA ALA A 28 -13.01 18.06 -5.96
C ALA A 28 -12.34 17.77 -4.60
N ALA A 29 -12.12 16.48 -4.30
CA ALA A 29 -11.35 16.08 -3.14
C ALA A 29 -9.95 16.71 -3.27
N ALA A 30 -9.56 17.53 -2.29
CA ALA A 30 -8.19 18.01 -2.20
C ALA A 30 -7.24 16.80 -2.20
N PRO A 31 -6.10 16.83 -2.92
CA PRO A 31 -5.14 15.75 -2.87
C PRO A 31 -4.76 15.53 -1.41
N GLN A 32 -5.12 14.36 -0.88
CA GLN A 32 -4.62 13.95 0.42
C GLN A 32 -3.10 13.88 0.25
N LEU A 33 -2.36 14.68 1.01
CA LEU A 33 -0.90 14.60 1.03
C LEU A 33 -0.56 13.25 1.68
N ILE A 34 -0.48 12.20 0.86
CA ILE A 34 -0.08 10.86 1.31
C ILE A 34 1.35 10.97 1.80
N ASP A 35 1.61 10.48 3.01
CA ASP A 35 2.94 10.49 3.60
C ASP A 35 3.93 9.76 2.67
N PRO A 36 5.04 10.40 2.23
CA PRO A 36 5.98 9.81 1.29
C PRO A 36 6.55 8.48 1.75
N ILE A 37 6.60 8.21 3.06
CA ILE A 37 7.15 6.97 3.60
C ILE A 37 6.39 5.73 3.12
N PHE A 38 5.08 5.81 2.83
CA PHE A 38 4.32 4.65 2.37
C PHE A 38 4.84 4.10 1.04
N ALA A 39 5.13 4.98 0.09
CA ALA A 39 5.67 4.58 -1.21
C ALA A 39 7.07 3.95 -1.06
N VAL A 40 7.87 4.48 -0.13
CA VAL A 40 9.22 4.00 0.14
C VAL A 40 9.22 2.64 0.84
N ILE A 41 8.33 2.43 1.81
CA ILE A 41 8.12 1.13 2.46
C ILE A 41 7.78 0.07 1.42
N GLU A 42 6.83 0.33 0.52
CA GLU A 42 6.44 -0.65 -0.49
C GLU A 42 7.58 -0.95 -1.48
N ARG A 43 8.37 0.06 -1.86
CA ARG A 43 9.56 -0.14 -2.69
C ARG A 43 10.58 -1.05 -1.99
N HIS A 44 10.91 -0.76 -0.73
CA HIS A 44 11.86 -1.57 0.04
C HIS A 44 11.31 -2.98 0.30
N ARG A 45 10.03 -3.12 0.65
CA ARG A 45 9.37 -4.42 0.83
C ARG A 45 9.46 -5.29 -0.41
N SER A 46 9.26 -4.70 -1.59
CA SER A 46 9.39 -5.43 -2.86
C SER A 46 10.84 -5.83 -3.14
N ALA A 47 11.78 -4.90 -2.98
CA ALA A 47 13.21 -5.16 -3.23
C ALA A 47 13.76 -6.22 -2.27
N PHE A 48 13.39 -6.16 -0.99
CA PHE A 48 13.82 -7.12 0.02
C PHE A 48 13.30 -8.54 -0.27
N ARG A 49 12.05 -8.68 -0.71
CA ARG A 49 11.51 -10.00 -1.11
C ARG A 49 12.28 -10.61 -2.27
N GLU A 50 12.65 -9.79 -3.25
CA GLU A 50 13.44 -10.23 -4.40
C GLU A 50 14.87 -10.60 -3.97
N PHE A 51 15.50 -9.78 -3.13
CA PHE A 51 16.81 -10.08 -2.54
C PHE A 51 16.79 -11.41 -1.77
N VAL A 52 15.78 -11.65 -0.92
CA VAL A 52 15.65 -12.93 -0.18
C VAL A 52 15.47 -14.10 -1.15
N ALA A 53 14.64 -13.96 -2.18
CA ALA A 53 14.40 -15.01 -3.16
C ALA A 53 15.67 -15.34 -3.97
N ALA A 54 16.40 -14.31 -4.42
CA ALA A 54 17.66 -14.46 -5.15
C ALA A 54 18.76 -15.07 -4.26
N SER A 55 18.85 -14.64 -2.99
CA SER A 55 19.79 -15.21 -2.01
C SER A 55 19.55 -16.71 -1.81
N LEU A 56 18.29 -17.13 -1.69
CA LEU A 56 17.94 -18.54 -1.58
C LEU A 56 18.21 -19.35 -2.85
N ALA A 57 18.24 -18.71 -4.02
CA ALA A 57 18.52 -19.37 -5.29
C ALA A 57 20.00 -19.76 -5.41
N VAL A 58 20.89 -18.92 -4.87
CA VAL A 58 22.35 -19.11 -4.86
C VAL A 58 22.90 -19.68 -3.55
N ASP A 59 22.04 -20.02 -2.59
CA ASP A 59 22.48 -20.67 -1.36
C ASP A 59 23.07 -22.06 -1.68
N GLU A 60 24.38 -22.21 -1.48
CA GLU A 60 25.12 -23.44 -1.83
C GLU A 60 24.63 -24.66 -1.05
N VAL A 61 24.29 -24.50 0.23
CA VAL A 61 23.84 -25.59 1.09
C VAL A 61 22.49 -26.11 0.60
N LYS A 62 21.58 -25.19 0.26
CA LYS A 62 20.26 -25.49 -0.30
C LYS A 62 20.38 -26.07 -1.71
N ALA A 63 21.23 -25.50 -2.56
CA ALA A 63 21.48 -26.00 -3.91
C ALA A 63 22.00 -27.44 -3.87
N LEU A 64 22.99 -27.73 -3.02
CA LEU A 64 23.52 -29.07 -2.80
C LEU A 64 22.43 -30.04 -2.31
N ARG A 65 21.64 -29.64 -1.32
CA ARG A 65 20.53 -30.45 -0.77
C ARG A 65 19.45 -30.74 -1.82
N ASP A 66 19.14 -29.76 -2.66
CA ASP A 66 18.13 -29.87 -3.72
C ASP A 66 18.68 -30.55 -4.99
N GLY A 67 19.98 -30.88 -5.04
CA GLY A 67 20.63 -31.47 -6.22
C GLY A 67 20.66 -30.52 -7.42
N ARG A 68 20.71 -29.21 -7.16
CA ARG A 68 20.63 -28.14 -8.15
C ARG A 68 22.00 -27.50 -8.34
N GLU A 69 22.32 -27.13 -9.57
CA GLU A 69 23.47 -26.28 -9.87
C GLU A 69 23.08 -24.80 -9.74
N ILE A 70 24.01 -23.98 -9.25
CA ILE A 70 23.87 -22.52 -9.23
C ILE A 70 24.36 -22.00 -10.57
N THR A 71 23.52 -21.24 -11.27
CA THR A 71 23.83 -20.68 -12.58
C THR A 71 24.36 -19.26 -12.44
N GLN A 72 25.14 -18.81 -13.43
CA GLN A 72 25.58 -17.40 -13.51
C GLN A 72 24.39 -16.43 -13.57
N GLU A 73 23.29 -16.80 -14.25
CA GLU A 73 22.06 -16.00 -14.24
C GLU A 73 21.47 -15.82 -12.84
N ALA A 74 21.60 -16.82 -11.96
CA ALA A 74 21.14 -16.71 -10.58
C ALA A 74 22.03 -15.77 -9.76
N GLU A 75 23.33 -15.75 -10.01
CA GLU A 75 24.27 -14.80 -9.40
C GLU A 75 24.03 -13.37 -9.91
N ASP A 76 23.92 -13.17 -11.23
CA ASP A 76 23.59 -11.87 -11.83
C ASP A 76 22.27 -11.31 -11.27
N ARG A 77 21.29 -12.19 -11.04
CA ARG A 77 20.01 -11.83 -10.40
C ARG A 77 20.20 -11.43 -8.95
N LEU A 78 21.06 -12.12 -8.19
CA LEU A 78 21.36 -11.71 -6.81
C LEU A 78 22.03 -10.34 -6.79
N ASP A 79 23.02 -10.10 -7.63
CA ASP A 79 23.73 -8.81 -7.68
C ASP A 79 22.76 -7.65 -7.95
N ALA A 80 21.88 -7.81 -8.95
CA ALA A 80 20.85 -6.80 -9.25
C ALA A 80 19.85 -6.63 -8.09
N ALA A 81 19.50 -7.70 -7.38
CA ALA A 81 18.59 -7.64 -6.25
C ALA A 81 19.23 -6.99 -5.01
N VAL A 82 20.54 -7.19 -4.80
CA VAL A 82 21.33 -6.50 -3.76
C VAL A 82 21.33 -5.01 -4.03
N GLU A 83 21.70 -4.58 -5.23
CA GLU A 83 21.74 -3.15 -5.61
C GLU A 83 20.37 -2.49 -5.43
N ALA A 84 19.30 -3.12 -5.93
CA ALA A 84 17.94 -2.60 -5.78
C ALA A 84 17.47 -2.52 -4.31
N ASN A 85 17.88 -3.48 -3.48
CA ASN A 85 17.55 -3.49 -2.06
C ASN A 85 18.32 -2.41 -1.29
N GLU A 86 19.61 -2.23 -1.58
CA GLU A 86 20.45 -1.16 -1.00
C GLU A 86 19.89 0.22 -1.34
N GLU A 87 19.59 0.50 -2.62
CA GLU A 87 18.98 1.76 -3.03
C GLU A 87 17.64 2.02 -2.31
N ALA A 88 16.82 0.98 -2.16
CA ALA A 88 15.54 1.11 -1.48
C ALA A 88 15.71 1.31 0.04
N ALA A 89 16.74 0.72 0.65
CA ALA A 89 17.06 0.89 2.07
C ALA A 89 17.59 2.30 2.34
N ASP A 90 18.41 2.84 1.44
CA ASP A 90 18.88 4.23 1.48
C ASP A 90 17.69 5.20 1.42
N LEU A 91 16.72 4.96 0.55
CA LEU A 91 15.50 5.76 0.49
C LEU A 91 14.67 5.63 1.78
N LEU A 92 14.53 4.41 2.32
CA LEU A 92 13.80 4.16 3.56
C LEU A 92 14.40 4.92 4.74
N THR A 93 15.73 4.91 4.86
CA THR A 93 16.44 5.56 5.98
C THR A 93 16.59 7.07 5.81
N SER A 94 16.48 7.60 4.59
CA SER A 94 16.55 9.05 4.29
C SER A 94 15.19 9.74 4.19
N THR A 95 14.08 8.99 4.17
CA THR A 95 12.72 9.56 4.09
C THR A 95 12.12 9.69 5.48
N ALA A 96 11.99 10.93 5.97
CA ALA A 96 11.30 11.18 7.23
C ALA A 96 9.77 11.05 7.08
N PRO A 97 9.09 10.22 7.90
CA PRO A 97 7.64 10.25 7.99
C PRO A 97 7.15 11.64 8.41
N THR A 98 6.07 12.11 7.81
CA THR A 98 5.51 13.45 8.04
C THR A 98 4.18 13.43 8.80
N THR A 99 3.67 12.23 9.06
CA THR A 99 2.41 11.96 9.76
C THR A 99 2.62 10.88 10.81
N MET A 100 1.75 10.83 11.82
CA MET A 100 1.78 9.76 12.82
C MET A 100 1.51 8.39 12.20
N ALA A 101 0.60 8.32 11.23
CA ALA A 101 0.31 7.09 10.50
C ALA A 101 1.54 6.58 9.72
N GLY A 102 2.29 7.48 9.08
CA GLY A 102 3.53 7.14 8.39
C GLY A 102 4.62 6.66 9.36
N LEU A 103 4.75 7.32 10.52
CA LEU A 103 5.70 6.89 11.56
C LEU A 103 5.37 5.49 12.09
N ALA A 104 4.09 5.23 12.39
CA ALA A 104 3.64 3.91 12.81
C ALA A 104 3.90 2.84 11.75
N ALA A 105 3.63 3.15 10.47
CA ALA A 105 3.90 2.25 9.36
C ALA A 105 5.40 1.94 9.20
N ALA A 106 6.27 2.94 9.35
CA ALA A 106 7.72 2.76 9.28
C ALA A 106 8.23 1.85 10.39
N VAL A 107 7.78 2.05 11.64
CA VAL A 107 8.15 1.19 12.77
C VAL A 107 7.65 -0.25 12.55
N ALA A 108 6.40 -0.42 12.10
CA ALA A 108 5.84 -1.74 11.83
C ALA A 108 6.62 -2.48 10.74
N TRP A 109 7.00 -1.78 9.66
CA TRP A 109 7.82 -2.37 8.60
C TRP A 109 9.22 -2.75 9.09
N LEU A 110 9.90 -1.88 9.84
CA LEU A 110 11.24 -2.19 10.37
C LEU A 110 11.21 -3.38 11.35
N LEU A 111 10.11 -3.56 12.08
CA LEU A 111 9.91 -4.75 12.91
C LEU A 111 9.75 -6.04 12.10
N GLU A 112 8.97 -5.99 11.01
CA GLU A 112 8.83 -7.10 10.07
C GLU A 112 10.17 -7.42 9.39
N TYR A 113 10.94 -6.38 9.03
CA TYR A 113 12.24 -6.50 8.38
C TYR A 113 13.33 -7.07 9.31
N ASP A 114 13.34 -6.68 10.58
CA ASP A 114 14.32 -7.18 11.57
C ASP A 114 13.93 -8.56 12.15
N GLU A 115 12.76 -9.10 11.80
CA GLU A 115 12.29 -10.37 12.33
C GLU A 115 13.24 -11.51 11.95
N GLY A 116 13.83 -12.16 12.96
CA GLY A 116 14.78 -13.26 12.77
C GLY A 116 16.24 -12.82 12.52
N CYS A 117 16.52 -11.51 12.50
CA CYS A 117 17.88 -11.00 12.49
C CYS A 117 18.62 -11.32 13.79
N ILE A 118 19.92 -11.60 13.69
CA ILE A 118 20.80 -11.78 14.84
C ILE A 118 22.01 -10.85 14.66
N PRO A 119 22.24 -9.88 15.57
CA PRO A 119 21.54 -9.69 16.85
C PRO A 119 20.19 -8.95 16.73
N ASP A 120 19.15 -9.42 17.44
CA ASP A 120 17.78 -8.83 17.54
C ASP A 120 17.72 -7.53 18.39
N THR A 121 18.84 -6.85 18.62
CA THR A 121 18.87 -5.67 19.49
C THR A 121 18.06 -4.51 18.89
N SER A 122 18.13 -4.32 17.57
CA SER A 122 17.40 -3.29 16.85
C SER A 122 15.89 -3.54 16.91
N GLY A 123 15.45 -4.76 16.63
CA GLY A 123 14.06 -5.19 16.72
C GLY A 123 13.50 -5.11 18.14
N GLN A 124 14.28 -5.45 19.16
CA GLN A 124 13.90 -5.24 20.57
C GLN A 124 13.65 -3.76 20.89
N PHE A 125 14.54 -2.88 20.42
CA PHE A 125 14.38 -1.44 20.64
C PHE A 125 13.16 -0.90 19.89
N LEU A 126 12.95 -1.31 18.63
CA LEU A 126 11.78 -0.93 17.84
C LEU A 126 10.47 -1.40 18.49
N ARG A 127 10.42 -2.60 19.07
CA ARG A 127 9.25 -3.08 19.83
C ARG A 127 8.95 -2.21 21.04
N THR A 128 10.01 -1.75 21.71
CA THR A 128 9.90 -0.81 22.84
C THR A 128 9.32 0.52 22.38
N LEU A 129 9.81 1.08 21.27
CA LEU A 129 9.27 2.31 20.69
C LEU A 129 7.81 2.17 20.25
N ALA A 130 7.45 1.05 19.60
CA ALA A 130 6.08 0.76 19.19
C ALA A 130 5.10 0.67 20.39
N SER A 131 5.59 0.26 21.56
CA SER A 131 4.81 0.17 22.80
C SER A 131 4.66 1.52 23.52
N SER A 132 5.31 2.58 23.03
CA SER A 132 5.25 3.90 23.64
C SER A 132 3.83 4.49 23.54
N PRO A 133 3.30 5.09 24.62
CA PRO A 133 2.01 5.79 24.56
C PRO A 133 2.00 6.95 23.56
N LEU A 134 3.18 7.47 23.19
CA LEU A 134 3.34 8.50 22.16
C LEU A 134 3.02 7.99 20.75
N MET A 135 3.05 6.68 20.52
CA MET A 135 2.75 6.04 19.23
C MET A 135 1.29 5.57 19.14
N VAL A 136 0.59 5.46 20.28
CA VAL A 136 -0.79 4.94 20.37
C VAL A 136 -1.83 6.07 20.46
N VAL A 137 -1.39 7.29 20.82
CA VAL A 137 -2.26 8.46 20.93
C VAL A 137 -2.06 9.38 19.72
N GLY A 138 -2.90 9.18 18.71
CA GLY A 138 -3.04 10.03 17.52
C GLY A 138 -4.46 9.94 16.98
#